data_AF-A0A453P0M7-F1
#
_entry.id   AF-A0A453P0M7-F1
#
_cell.length_a   1.000
_cell.length_b   1.000
_cell.length_c   1.000
_cell.angle_alpha   90.00
_cell.angle_beta   90.00
_cell.angle_gamma   90.00
#
_symmetry.space_group_name_H-M   'P 1'
#
loop_
_entity.id
_entity.type
_entity.pdbx_description
1 polymer ?
#
loop_
_entity_poly.entity_id
_entity_poly.type
_entity_poly.pdbx_seq_one_letter_code
_entity_poly.pdbx_strand_id
1 'polypeptide(L)'
;RLELRCPRALDPRPSWTLGEVLTELDALEATRRATPPTPLKQQPEWASGGSARKKAFVMRIEEEDDTDEEDDNDNEAARALVTGARFSCNDLECSFEESGDEIECGSTSYHLMEKRSIEKSILLELERDHHLKIQEEVRSKLSSLEVCHQNEIQRAISAFARLQKYAESRKEIDRRLDVQFQRKISTR
;
A
#
# COMPACT_ATOMS: atom_id res chain seq x y z
N ARG A 1 -14.34 10.68 -29.88
CA ARG A 1 -13.39 10.99 -28.78
C ARG A 1 -12.00 11.07 -29.38
N LEU A 2 -11.30 12.19 -29.16
CA LEU A 2 -9.91 12.40 -29.55
C LEU A 2 -9.04 11.34 -28.84
N GLU A 3 -8.30 10.53 -29.60
CA GLU A 3 -7.30 9.63 -29.00
C GLU A 3 -6.12 10.48 -28.52
N LEU A 4 -6.01 10.65 -27.20
CA LEU A 4 -4.83 11.22 -26.59
C LEU A 4 -3.68 10.22 -26.76
N ARG A 5 -2.71 10.56 -27.61
CA ARG A 5 -1.47 9.81 -27.75
C ARG A 5 -0.73 9.89 -26.41
N CYS A 6 -0.73 8.82 -25.62
CA CYS A 6 0.01 8.78 -24.36
C CYS A 6 1.52 8.99 -24.64
N PRO A 7 2.18 10.00 -24.02
CA PRO A 7 3.60 10.19 -24.17
C PRO A 7 4.36 8.98 -23.60
N ARG A 8 5.21 8.38 -24.41
CA ARG A 8 6.04 7.19 -24.12
C ARG A 8 7.10 7.39 -23.03
N ALA A 9 6.98 8.44 -22.22
CA ALA A 9 8.03 8.95 -21.34
C ALA A 9 7.73 8.82 -19.84
N LEU A 10 6.63 8.16 -19.46
CA LEU A 10 6.28 7.91 -18.05
C LEU A 10 6.47 6.44 -17.63
N ASP A 11 7.18 5.64 -18.44
CA ASP A 11 7.63 4.32 -18.00
C ASP A 11 8.81 4.53 -17.03
N PRO A 12 8.66 4.28 -15.71
CA PRO A 12 9.80 4.37 -14.81
C PRO A 12 10.80 3.31 -15.26
N ARG A 13 11.96 3.75 -15.77
CA ARG A 13 13.02 2.85 -16.24
C ARG A 13 13.23 1.73 -15.19
N PRO A 14 13.13 0.44 -15.55
CA PRO A 14 13.16 -0.64 -14.56
C PRO A 14 14.57 -0.94 -13.99
N SER A 15 15.55 -0.06 -14.21
CA SER A 15 16.96 -0.28 -13.90
C SER A 15 17.54 0.64 -12.82
N TRP A 16 16.71 1.34 -12.05
CA TRP A 16 17.21 2.25 -11.01
C TRP A 16 17.90 1.46 -9.91
N THR A 17 19.18 1.72 -9.73
CA THR A 17 19.93 1.29 -8.58
C THR A 17 19.59 2.17 -7.37
N LEU A 18 19.73 1.65 -6.15
CA LEU A 18 19.49 2.42 -4.93
C LEU A 18 20.33 3.72 -4.89
N GLY A 19 21.55 3.69 -5.45
CA GLY A 19 22.39 4.87 -5.57
C GLY A 19 21.76 5.97 -6.43
N GLU A 20 21.17 5.61 -7.58
CA GLU A 20 20.51 6.56 -8.48
C GLU A 20 19.28 7.20 -7.82
N VAL A 21 18.49 6.40 -7.09
CA VAL A 21 17.33 6.91 -6.32
C VAL A 21 17.77 7.91 -5.26
N LEU A 22 18.81 7.60 -4.50
CA LEU A 22 19.34 8.49 -3.47
C LEU A 22 19.88 9.79 -4.10
N THR A 23 20.58 9.70 -5.22
CA THR A 23 21.08 10.90 -5.92
C THR A 23 19.97 11.78 -6.48
N GLU A 24 18.89 11.19 -7.00
CA GLU A 24 17.73 11.96 -7.46
C GLU A 24 17.06 12.64 -6.26
N LEU A 25 16.90 11.94 -5.14
CA LEU A 25 16.29 12.48 -3.94
C LEU A 25 17.10 13.65 -3.38
N ASP A 26 18.43 13.54 -3.34
CA ASP A 26 19.33 14.61 -2.94
C ASP A 26 19.24 15.81 -3.90
N ALA A 27 19.14 15.57 -5.22
CA ALA A 27 18.96 16.63 -6.22
C ALA A 27 17.61 17.36 -6.06
N LEU A 28 16.54 16.62 -5.76
CA LEU A 28 15.22 17.19 -5.47
C LEU A 28 15.22 18.01 -4.18
N GLU A 29 15.88 17.51 -3.13
CA GLU A 29 16.00 18.24 -1.87
C GLU A 29 16.86 19.50 -2.03
N ALA A 30 17.95 19.44 -2.79
CA ALA A 30 18.75 20.61 -3.14
C ALA A 30 17.91 21.65 -3.90
N THR A 31 17.08 21.21 -4.86
CA THR A 31 16.16 22.09 -5.60
C THR A 31 15.13 22.74 -4.68
N ARG A 32 14.58 21.98 -3.72
CA ARG A 32 13.66 22.49 -2.70
C ARG A 32 14.30 23.55 -1.82
N ARG A 33 15.56 23.35 -1.42
CA ARG A 33 16.31 24.31 -0.59
C ARG A 33 16.76 25.55 -1.38
N ALA A 34 17.02 25.41 -2.67
CA ALA A 34 17.45 26.50 -3.55
C ALA A 34 16.28 27.42 -3.97
N THR A 35 15.03 26.93 -3.89
CA THR A 35 13.84 27.70 -4.27
C THR A 35 13.38 28.55 -3.07
N PRO A 36 13.41 29.90 -3.15
CA PRO A 36 12.83 30.74 -2.11
C PRO A 36 11.32 30.48 -2.00
N PRO A 37 10.72 30.48 -0.79
CA PRO A 37 9.29 30.34 -0.64
C PRO A 37 8.62 31.50 -1.36
N THR A 38 7.95 31.21 -2.47
CA THR A 38 7.19 32.22 -3.21
C THR A 38 6.01 32.62 -2.33
N PRO A 39 5.84 33.90 -1.97
CA PRO A 39 4.66 34.30 -1.20
C PRO A 39 3.42 34.06 -2.06
N LEU A 40 2.48 33.26 -1.52
CA LEU A 40 1.16 33.02 -2.10
C LEU A 40 0.46 34.36 -2.29
N LYS A 41 0.48 34.90 -3.51
CA LYS A 41 -0.27 36.11 -3.83
C LYS A 41 -1.77 35.75 -3.91
N GLN A 42 -2.48 36.29 -2.93
CA GLN A 42 -3.90 36.68 -2.91
C GLN A 42 -4.96 35.58 -2.79
N GLN A 43 -5.72 35.71 -1.70
CA GLN A 43 -6.95 34.99 -1.39
C GLN A 43 -8.06 35.47 -2.34
N PRO A 44 -8.86 34.59 -2.97
CA PRO A 44 -9.93 35.04 -3.83
C PRO A 44 -11.08 35.68 -3.03
N GLU A 45 -11.70 36.69 -3.63
CA GLU A 45 -12.62 37.65 -3.01
C GLU A 45 -13.88 37.06 -2.36
N TRP A 46 -14.24 35.80 -2.65
CA TRP A 46 -15.38 35.12 -2.02
C TRP A 46 -15.14 34.74 -0.54
N ALA A 47 -13.90 34.85 -0.04
CA ALA A 47 -13.57 34.57 1.35
C ALA A 47 -13.83 35.76 2.31
N SER A 48 -14.30 36.90 1.80
CA SER A 48 -14.59 38.08 2.61
C SER A 48 -16.10 38.27 2.76
N GLY A 49 -16.75 37.37 3.50
CA GLY A 49 -18.17 37.48 3.80
C GLY A 49 -18.59 36.65 4.99
N GLY A 50 -18.77 37.31 6.15
CA GLY A 50 -19.63 36.83 7.23
C GLY A 50 -19.00 35.85 8.22
N SER A 51 -18.81 36.34 9.46
CA SER A 51 -18.51 35.55 10.65
C SER A 51 -19.57 34.45 10.87
N ALA A 52 -19.27 33.24 10.42
CA ALA A 52 -19.99 32.03 10.81
C ALA A 52 -18.96 31.03 11.34
N ARG A 53 -19.08 30.76 12.64
CA ARG A 53 -18.30 29.80 13.42
C ARG A 53 -18.01 28.54 12.59
N LYS A 54 -16.74 28.17 12.43
CA LYS A 54 -16.29 26.93 11.78
C LYS A 54 -16.97 25.74 12.48
N LYS A 55 -18.11 25.29 11.97
CA LYS A 55 -18.66 23.98 12.28
C LYS A 55 -18.13 23.05 11.21
N ALA A 56 -17.26 22.12 11.60
CA ALA A 56 -16.91 21.00 10.73
C ALA A 56 -18.19 20.20 10.46
N PHE A 57 -18.34 19.72 9.22
CA PHE A 57 -19.44 18.85 8.86
C PHE A 57 -19.28 17.53 9.63
N VAL A 58 -20.21 17.24 10.53
CA VAL A 58 -20.31 15.94 11.20
C VAL A 58 -21.19 15.07 10.31
N MET A 59 -20.60 14.03 9.72
CA MET A 59 -21.31 12.99 8.99
C MET A 59 -22.13 12.19 10.00
N ARG A 60 -23.46 12.34 9.97
CA ARG A 60 -24.36 11.49 10.74
C ARG A 60 -24.74 10.33 9.83
N ILE A 61 -24.51 9.11 10.29
CA ILE A 61 -25.01 7.89 9.66
C ILE A 61 -26.32 7.63 10.40
N GLU A 62 -27.44 7.68 9.69
CA GLU A 62 -28.72 7.21 10.20
C GLU A 62 -28.66 5.68 10.13
N GLU A 63 -28.51 5.04 11.29
CA GLU A 63 -28.79 3.60 11.44
C GLU A 63 -30.32 3.48 11.44
N GLU A 64 -30.86 3.04 10.30
CA GLU A 64 -32.26 2.65 10.15
C GLU A 64 -32.47 1.33 10.91
N ASP A 65 -32.83 1.45 12.18
CA ASP A 65 -33.37 0.35 12.99
C ASP A 65 -34.89 0.39 12.80
N ASP A 66 -35.40 -0.52 11.95
CA ASP A 66 -36.82 -0.75 11.76
C ASP A 66 -37.44 -1.23 13.08
N THR A 67 -37.98 -0.28 13.85
CA THR A 67 -39.00 -0.56 14.87
C THR A 67 -40.15 0.42 14.69
N ASP A 68 -41.24 -0.11 14.15
CA ASP A 68 -42.57 0.50 14.12
C ASP A 68 -42.96 1.03 15.50
N GLU A 69 -43.25 2.33 15.61
CA GLU A 69 -44.32 2.85 16.48
C GLU A 69 -44.80 4.20 15.92
N GLU A 70 -46.12 4.27 15.72
CA GLU A 70 -46.90 5.42 15.24
C GLU A 70 -46.80 6.62 16.20
N ASP A 71 -46.57 7.84 15.69
CA ASP A 71 -47.13 9.06 16.29
C ASP A 71 -47.22 10.22 15.28
N ASP A 72 -48.47 10.65 15.06
CA ASP A 72 -48.87 11.80 14.26
C ASP A 72 -48.37 13.11 14.88
N ASN A 73 -47.68 13.96 14.12
CA ASN A 73 -47.83 15.40 14.30
C ASN A 73 -47.47 16.20 13.05
N ASP A 74 -48.51 16.74 12.42
CA ASP A 74 -48.47 17.82 11.43
C ASP A 74 -47.72 19.05 11.97
N ASN A 75 -46.77 19.60 11.20
CA ASN A 75 -46.61 21.06 11.06
C ASN A 75 -45.67 21.45 9.90
N GLU A 76 -46.26 21.69 8.75
CA GLU A 76 -46.25 22.98 8.05
C GLU A 76 -45.04 23.91 8.30
N ALA A 77 -44.16 24.08 7.32
CA ALA A 77 -43.61 25.40 6.97
C ALA A 77 -42.95 25.36 5.59
N ALA A 78 -43.82 25.49 4.60
CA ALA A 78 -43.46 25.81 3.24
C ALA A 78 -42.62 27.10 3.15
N ARG A 79 -41.71 27.09 2.17
CA ARG A 79 -41.18 28.25 1.41
C ARG A 79 -40.15 29.15 2.08
N ALA A 80 -38.92 29.09 1.55
CA ALA A 80 -38.21 30.31 1.16
C ALA A 80 -37.30 30.02 -0.04
N LEU A 81 -37.67 30.63 -1.17
CA LEU A 81 -37.07 30.53 -2.49
C LEU A 81 -35.61 31.02 -2.51
N VAL A 82 -34.72 30.27 -3.17
CA VAL A 82 -33.59 30.88 -3.89
C VAL A 82 -33.63 30.34 -5.32
N THR A 83 -33.85 31.29 -6.22
CA THR A 83 -34.08 31.15 -7.65
C THR A 83 -32.87 30.46 -8.33
N GLY A 84 -32.98 29.16 -8.57
CA GLY A 84 -32.04 28.45 -9.44
C GLY A 84 -32.29 28.82 -10.90
N ALA A 85 -31.30 29.39 -11.57
CA ALA A 85 -31.33 29.59 -13.01
C ALA A 85 -31.46 28.21 -13.69
N ARG A 86 -32.62 27.94 -14.29
CA ARG A 86 -32.86 26.71 -15.06
C ARG A 86 -32.03 26.80 -16.34
N PHE A 87 -31.07 25.90 -16.52
CA PHE A 87 -30.45 25.70 -17.82
C PHE A 87 -31.52 25.14 -18.77
N SER A 88 -31.93 25.95 -19.73
CA SER A 88 -32.84 25.56 -20.80
C SER A 88 -32.07 24.66 -21.78
N CYS A 89 -32.31 23.35 -21.74
CA CYS A 89 -31.90 22.46 -22.83
C CYS A 89 -32.92 22.59 -23.96
N ASN A 90 -32.80 23.68 -24.74
CA ASN A 90 -33.64 23.91 -25.92
C ASN A 90 -32.92 23.57 -27.23
N ASP A 91 -31.90 22.72 -27.18
CA ASP A 91 -31.08 22.34 -28.35
C ASP A 91 -31.03 20.82 -28.59
N LEU A 92 -32.07 20.12 -28.12
CA LEU A 92 -32.38 18.76 -28.55
C LEU A 92 -33.69 18.81 -29.32
N GLU A 93 -33.68 19.47 -30.48
CA GLU A 93 -34.66 19.16 -31.51
C GLU A 93 -34.44 17.71 -31.94
N CYS A 94 -35.16 16.81 -31.27
CA CYS A 94 -35.53 15.54 -31.85
C CYS A 94 -36.34 15.85 -33.12
N SER A 95 -35.69 15.89 -34.28
CA SER A 95 -36.38 15.76 -35.57
C SER A 95 -36.87 14.33 -35.72
N PHE A 96 -37.90 14.00 -34.94
CA PHE A 96 -38.87 13.00 -35.35
C PHE A 96 -39.83 13.74 -36.28
N GLU A 97 -39.54 13.74 -37.58
CA GLU A 97 -40.58 13.69 -38.60
C GLU A 97 -40.01 13.06 -39.89
N GLU A 98 -40.53 11.87 -40.17
CA GLU A 98 -40.82 11.25 -41.45
C GLU A 98 -40.09 11.78 -42.72
N SER A 99 -39.06 11.06 -43.14
CA SER A 99 -38.77 10.90 -44.56
C SER A 99 -38.13 9.54 -44.77
N GLY A 100 -38.85 8.65 -45.45
CA GLY A 100 -38.37 7.33 -45.82
C GLY A 100 -37.12 7.43 -46.67
N ASP A 101 -36.00 7.09 -46.08
CA ASP A 101 -34.87 6.54 -46.81
C ASP A 101 -34.15 5.58 -45.87
N GLU A 102 -33.83 4.40 -46.36
CA GLU A 102 -33.21 3.30 -45.63
C GLU A 102 -31.78 3.70 -45.22
N ILE A 103 -31.64 4.47 -44.14
CA ILE A 103 -30.34 4.63 -43.51
C ILE A 103 -30.20 3.44 -42.56
N GLU A 104 -29.58 2.40 -43.08
CA GLU A 104 -28.90 1.35 -42.33
C GLU A 104 -28.21 2.01 -41.14
N CYS A 105 -28.88 1.94 -39.98
CA CYS A 105 -28.32 2.33 -38.70
C CYS A 105 -27.27 1.27 -38.40
N GLY A 106 -26.11 1.43 -39.03
CA GLY A 106 -24.93 0.64 -38.79
C GLY A 106 -24.72 0.71 -37.30
N SER A 107 -25.04 -0.39 -36.62
CA SER A 107 -24.87 -0.57 -35.19
C SER A 107 -23.42 -0.22 -34.89
N THR A 108 -23.19 1.02 -34.48
CA THR A 108 -21.90 1.45 -33.99
C THR A 108 -21.75 0.74 -32.66
N SER A 109 -21.18 -0.46 -32.74
CA SER A 109 -20.96 -1.33 -31.60
C SER A 109 -20.22 -0.53 -30.56
N TYR A 110 -20.94 -0.13 -29.51
CA TYR A 110 -20.38 0.51 -28.34
C TYR A 110 -19.57 -0.57 -27.62
N HIS A 111 -18.35 -0.81 -28.09
CA HIS A 111 -17.43 -1.76 -27.49
C HIS A 111 -16.89 -1.15 -26.19
N LEU A 112 -17.76 -1.09 -25.18
CA LEU A 112 -17.53 -0.39 -23.92
C LEU A 112 -16.51 -1.10 -23.02
N MET A 113 -16.24 -2.39 -23.25
CA MET A 113 -15.08 -3.10 -22.73
C MET A 113 -14.73 -4.26 -23.68
N GLU A 114 -13.43 -4.49 -23.89
CA GLU A 114 -12.97 -5.67 -24.63
C GLU A 114 -13.46 -6.95 -23.95
N LYS A 115 -14.09 -7.86 -24.72
CA LYS A 115 -14.47 -9.18 -24.20
C LYS A 115 -13.20 -9.90 -23.77
N ARG A 116 -12.94 -9.95 -22.45
CA ARG A 116 -11.88 -10.81 -21.91
C ARG A 116 -12.20 -12.25 -22.27
N SER A 117 -11.27 -12.91 -22.95
CA SER A 117 -11.30 -14.35 -23.14
C SER A 117 -11.13 -15.04 -21.79
N ILE A 118 -12.06 -15.92 -21.43
CA ILE A 118 -12.07 -16.67 -20.17
C ILE A 118 -10.77 -17.47 -20.03
N GLU A 119 -10.27 -18.01 -21.13
CA GLU A 119 -9.03 -18.79 -21.21
C GLU A 119 -7.81 -17.96 -20.77
N LYS A 120 -7.71 -16.70 -21.21
CA LYS A 120 -6.62 -15.80 -20.76
C LYS A 120 -6.75 -15.47 -19.28
N SER A 121 -7.98 -15.32 -18.76
CA SER A 121 -8.18 -15.07 -17.32
C SER A 121 -7.70 -16.24 -16.49
N ILE A 122 -8.08 -17.47 -16.87
CA ILE A 122 -7.66 -18.70 -16.18
C ILE A 122 -6.13 -18.85 -16.23
N LEU A 123 -5.51 -18.60 -17.40
CA LEU A 123 -4.06 -18.70 -17.54
C LEU A 123 -3.31 -17.72 -16.63
N LEU A 124 -3.76 -16.46 -16.56
CA LEU A 124 -3.17 -15.44 -15.68
C LEU A 124 -3.31 -15.79 -14.20
N GLU A 125 -4.46 -16.35 -13.80
CA GLU A 125 -4.68 -16.79 -12.43
C GLU A 125 -3.75 -17.95 -12.06
N LEU A 126 -3.62 -18.96 -12.94
CA LEU A 126 -2.69 -20.07 -12.76
C LEU A 126 -1.23 -19.62 -12.67
N GLU A 127 -0.81 -18.66 -13.51
CA GLU A 127 0.55 -18.12 -13.48
C GLU A 127 0.84 -17.39 -12.16
N ARG A 128 -0.13 -16.60 -11.68
CA ARG A 128 -0.04 -15.91 -10.38
C ARG A 128 0.06 -16.92 -9.23
N ASP A 129 -0.81 -17.93 -9.23
CA ASP A 129 -0.84 -18.96 -8.19
C ASP A 129 0.46 -19.77 -8.16
N HIS A 130 1.01 -20.09 -9.32
CA HIS A 130 2.31 -20.74 -9.44
C HIS A 130 3.44 -19.88 -8.84
N HIS A 131 3.47 -18.58 -9.16
CA HIS A 131 4.44 -17.66 -8.56
C HIS A 131 4.31 -17.58 -7.04
N LEU A 132 3.08 -17.45 -6.52
CA LEU A 132 2.82 -17.42 -5.08
C LEU A 132 3.27 -18.72 -4.40
N LYS A 133 3.03 -19.87 -5.04
CA LYS A 133 3.47 -21.17 -4.52
C LYS A 133 4.98 -21.28 -4.44
N ILE A 134 5.70 -20.86 -5.48
CA ILE A 134 7.17 -20.86 -5.47
C ILE A 134 7.69 -19.92 -4.36
N GLN A 135 7.12 -18.72 -4.26
CA GLN A 135 7.52 -17.75 -3.24
C GLN A 135 7.32 -18.30 -1.83
N GLU A 136 6.19 -18.95 -1.58
CA GLU A 136 5.89 -19.57 -0.29
C GLU A 136 6.83 -20.75 0.00
N GLU A 137 7.14 -21.58 -1.00
CA GLU A 137 8.07 -22.69 -0.84
C GLU A 137 9.49 -22.19 -0.49
N VAL A 138 9.96 -21.14 -1.15
CA VAL A 138 11.25 -20.50 -0.83
C VAL A 138 11.24 -19.93 0.58
N ARG A 139 10.17 -19.22 0.96
CA ARG A 139 10.00 -18.66 2.31
C ARG A 139 10.01 -19.76 3.38
N SER A 140 9.29 -20.84 3.15
CA SER A 140 9.22 -22.00 4.05
C SER A 140 10.58 -22.68 4.22
N LYS A 141 11.29 -22.92 3.10
CA LYS A 141 12.64 -23.49 3.12
C LYS A 141 13.64 -22.62 3.85
N LEU A 142 13.62 -21.30 3.62
CA LEU A 142 14.46 -20.34 4.34
C LEU A 142 14.17 -20.36 5.85
N SER A 143 12.90 -20.37 6.24
CA SER A 143 12.51 -20.43 7.65
C SER A 143 12.99 -21.74 8.32
N SER A 144 12.85 -22.87 7.64
CA SER A 144 13.36 -24.16 8.14
C SER A 144 14.88 -24.17 8.28
N LEU A 145 15.59 -23.60 7.29
CA LEU A 145 17.04 -23.50 7.32
C LEU A 145 17.54 -22.61 8.46
N GLU A 146 16.88 -21.48 8.71
CA GLU A 146 17.21 -20.59 9.83
C GLU A 146 17.08 -21.32 11.16
N VAL A 147 15.97 -22.03 11.39
CA VAL A 147 15.76 -22.82 12.60
C VAL A 147 16.83 -23.92 12.74
N CYS A 148 17.17 -24.60 11.65
CA CYS A 148 18.23 -25.61 11.65
C CYS A 148 19.58 -25.00 12.05
N HIS A 149 19.92 -23.83 11.50
CA HIS A 149 21.17 -23.12 11.81
C HIS A 149 21.21 -22.73 13.29
N GLN A 150 20.15 -22.12 13.81
CA GLN A 150 20.08 -21.76 15.24
C GLN A 150 20.26 -22.97 16.15
N ASN A 151 19.66 -24.11 15.81
CA ASN A 151 19.84 -25.36 16.55
C ASN A 151 21.30 -25.84 16.54
N GLU A 152 21.99 -25.73 15.40
CA GLU A 152 23.41 -26.13 15.31
C GLU A 152 24.32 -25.18 16.10
N ILE A 153 24.05 -23.87 16.07
CA ILE A 153 24.74 -22.89 16.93
C ILE A 153 24.58 -23.27 18.40
N GLN A 154 23.35 -23.55 18.86
CA GLN A 154 23.10 -23.94 20.25
C GLN A 154 23.81 -25.25 20.63
N ARG A 155 23.86 -26.21 19.70
CA ARG A 155 24.59 -27.46 19.89
C ARG A 155 26.09 -27.22 20.00
N ALA A 156 26.66 -26.35 19.16
CA ALA A 156 28.07 -25.98 19.19
C ALA A 156 28.44 -25.27 20.50
N ILE A 157 27.63 -24.30 20.94
CA ILE A 157 27.80 -23.61 22.23
C ILE A 157 27.80 -24.61 23.39
N SER A 158 26.82 -25.53 23.39
CA SER A 158 26.70 -26.56 24.42
C SER A 158 27.88 -27.54 24.42
N ALA A 159 28.38 -27.92 23.24
CA ALA A 159 29.57 -28.74 23.12
C ALA A 159 30.82 -28.01 23.64
N PHE A 160 30.97 -26.73 23.29
CA PHE A 160 32.09 -25.91 23.74
C PHE A 160 32.11 -25.74 25.26
N ALA A 161 30.97 -25.46 25.88
CA ALA A 161 30.84 -25.37 27.34
C ALA A 161 31.27 -26.68 28.04
N ARG A 162 30.92 -27.84 27.48
CA ARG A 162 31.37 -29.14 28.02
C ARG A 162 32.87 -29.33 27.90
N LEU A 163 33.45 -28.97 26.75
CA LEU A 163 34.90 -29.05 26.54
C LEU A 163 35.67 -28.12 27.47
N GLN A 164 35.18 -26.89 27.69
CA GLN A 164 35.78 -25.95 28.62
C GLN A 164 35.78 -26.52 30.05
N LYS A 165 34.64 -27.05 30.51
CA LYS A 165 34.54 -27.70 31.83
C LYS A 165 35.52 -28.86 31.97
N TYR A 166 35.67 -29.68 30.93
CA TYR A 166 36.63 -30.78 30.92
C TYR A 166 38.08 -30.27 30.99
N ALA A 167 38.42 -29.23 30.21
CA ALA A 167 39.74 -28.63 30.20
C ALA A 167 40.11 -28.03 31.56
N GLU A 168 39.18 -27.32 32.21
CA GLU A 168 39.35 -26.79 33.57
C GLU A 168 39.54 -27.92 34.59
N SER A 169 38.73 -28.98 34.51
CA SER A 169 38.87 -30.16 35.38
C SER A 169 40.24 -30.83 35.21
N ARG A 170 40.76 -30.91 33.98
CA ARG A 170 42.08 -31.47 33.70
C ARG A 170 43.20 -30.61 34.28
N LYS A 171 43.11 -29.29 34.16
CA LYS A 171 44.06 -28.34 34.77
C LYS A 171 44.07 -28.45 36.29
N GLU A 172 42.91 -28.61 36.92
CA GLU A 172 42.82 -28.78 38.37
C GLU A 172 43.46 -30.09 38.85
N ILE A 173 43.26 -31.20 38.11
CA ILE A 173 43.93 -32.47 38.41
C ILE A 173 45.46 -32.32 38.32
N ASP A 174 45.95 -31.67 37.27
CA ASP A 174 47.38 -31.44 37.07
C ASP A 174 47.99 -30.61 38.20
N ARG A 175 47.31 -29.50 38.58
CA ARG A 175 47.70 -28.67 39.73
C ARG A 175 47.77 -29.48 41.03
N ARG A 176 46.82 -30.39 41.27
CA ARG A 176 46.83 -31.26 42.46
C ARG A 176 48.02 -32.22 42.46
N LEU A 177 48.32 -32.82 41.30
CA LEU A 177 49.47 -33.71 41.16
C LEU A 177 50.78 -32.95 41.41
N ASP A 178 50.94 -31.76 40.83
CA ASP A 178 52.12 -30.93 41.03
C ASP A 178 52.35 -30.59 42.52
N VAL A 179 51.30 -30.18 43.25
CA VAL A 179 51.39 -29.95 44.70
C VAL A 179 51.81 -31.21 45.47
N GLN A 180 51.29 -32.38 45.09
CA GLN A 180 51.69 -33.64 45.72
C GLN A 180 53.16 -33.97 45.45
N PHE A 181 53.64 -33.75 44.23
CA PHE A 181 55.05 -33.91 43.88
C PHE A 181 55.95 -32.96 44.67
N GLN A 182 55.59 -31.67 44.74
CA GLN A 182 56.31 -30.66 45.51
C GLN A 182 56.42 -31.02 47.00
N ARG A 183 55.34 -31.52 47.61
CA ARG A 183 55.39 -32.00 49.00
C ARG A 183 56.37 -33.15 49.16
N LYS A 184 56.33 -34.13 48.25
CA LYS A 184 57.18 -35.32 48.31
C LYS A 184 58.67 -34.99 48.18
N ILE A 185 59.04 -34.03 47.35
CA ILE A 185 60.44 -33.58 47.22
C ILE A 185 60.91 -32.78 48.43
N SER A 186 60.04 -31.98 49.06
CA SER A 186 60.38 -31.17 50.24
C SER A 186 60.41 -31.96 51.56
N THR A 187 59.89 -33.18 51.59
CA THR A 187 59.90 -34.06 52.79
C THR A 187 61.05 -35.08 52.77
N ARG A 188 61.93 -35.00 51.78
CA ARG A 188 63.10 -35.86 51.60
C ARG A 188 64.37 -35.12 52.02
#